data_AF-A0A813PZC3-F1
#
_entry.id   AF-A0A813PZC3-F1
#
_cell.length_a   1.000
_cell.length_b   1.000
_cell.length_c   1.000
_cell.angle_alpha   90.00
_cell.angle_beta   90.00
_cell.angle_gamma   90.00
#
_symmetry.space_group_name_H-M   'P 1'
#
loop_
_entity.id
_entity.type
_entity.pdbx_description
1 polymer ?
#
loop_
_entity_poly.entity_id
_entity_poly.type
_entity_poly.pdbx_seq_one_letter_code
_entity_poly.pdbx_strand_id
1 'polypeptide(L)'
;MLEYPFFFKAPELQRSLHQYVIKDCQQLKKIVSELRIVLPKYNAETKYVNEYALDLQKYPLASKNIMICEEFISDCLQLNWEGWVDHQGTIFTYGFTDEILLDYGIFSDFIMPSILPDAVLSKAANICKEILQDISFKSSFVNIELWIKKTNYDDIRIIEVNPRIASSYQNQYRSSYHGANLYHSIIKLSMGQTDIGVIPNVQTNFTGLYSCQSVIGTRCDGKISQLLDLDKIEQEKKI
;
A
#
# COMPACT_ATOMS: atom_id res chain seq x y z
N MET A 1 -7.79 -12.02 -24.18
CA MET A 1 -8.72 -10.97 -23.69
C MET A 1 -9.02 -11.33 -22.25
N LEU A 2 -8.99 -10.39 -21.30
CA LEU A 2 -9.30 -10.70 -19.90
C LEU A 2 -10.75 -11.18 -19.79
N GLU A 3 -10.97 -12.22 -18.99
CA GLU A 3 -12.31 -12.69 -18.66
C GLU A 3 -12.94 -11.78 -17.60
N TYR A 4 -14.27 -11.73 -17.57
CA TYR A 4 -14.97 -11.06 -16.48
C TYR A 4 -15.09 -12.00 -15.27
N PRO A 5 -15.01 -11.48 -14.03
CA PRO A 5 -14.71 -10.10 -13.70
C PRO A 5 -13.21 -9.78 -13.83
N PHE A 6 -12.88 -8.51 -14.09
CA PHE A 6 -11.50 -8.02 -14.07
C PHE A 6 -11.41 -6.71 -13.26
N PHE A 7 -10.22 -6.41 -12.74
CA PHE A 7 -9.96 -5.18 -12.01
C PHE A 7 -9.57 -4.05 -12.96
N PHE A 8 -10.13 -2.86 -12.77
CA PHE A 8 -9.96 -1.70 -13.65
C PHE A 8 -9.60 -0.48 -12.83
N LYS A 9 -8.36 0.02 -12.97
CA LYS A 9 -7.82 1.08 -12.12
C LYS A 9 -7.01 2.12 -12.88
N ALA A 10 -6.96 3.33 -12.36
CA ALA A 10 -6.01 4.33 -12.83
C ALA A 10 -4.58 3.91 -12.40
N PRO A 11 -3.55 4.07 -13.25
CA PRO A 11 -2.17 3.75 -12.88
C PRO A 11 -1.52 4.78 -11.95
N GLU A 12 -2.14 5.95 -11.79
CA GLU A 12 -1.60 7.08 -11.05
C GLU A 12 -2.34 7.26 -9.70
N LEU A 13 -1.66 7.90 -8.75
CA LEU A 13 -2.12 8.14 -7.37
C LEU A 13 -3.42 8.95 -7.31
N GLN A 14 -4.56 8.28 -7.43
CA GLN A 14 -5.89 8.90 -7.28
C GLN A 14 -6.55 8.59 -5.93
N ARG A 15 -5.76 8.26 -4.88
CA ARG A 15 -6.25 8.04 -3.51
C ARG A 15 -7.43 7.05 -3.45
N SER A 16 -7.26 5.90 -4.10
CA SER A 16 -8.28 4.85 -4.24
C SER A 16 -9.53 5.22 -5.05
N LEU A 17 -9.59 6.42 -5.64
CA LEU A 17 -10.62 6.76 -6.61
C LEU A 17 -10.40 5.99 -7.92
N HIS A 18 -11.50 5.78 -8.65
CA HIS A 18 -11.49 5.20 -9.98
C HIS A 18 -10.90 3.79 -10.06
N GLN A 19 -11.13 2.99 -9.02
CA GLN A 19 -10.84 1.56 -8.99
C GLN A 19 -12.17 0.78 -9.02
N TYR A 20 -12.28 -0.20 -9.93
CA TYR A 20 -13.53 -0.89 -10.19
C TYR A 20 -13.30 -2.38 -10.40
N VAL A 21 -14.25 -3.19 -9.93
CA VAL A 21 -14.44 -4.56 -10.41
C VAL A 21 -15.45 -4.53 -11.55
N ILE A 22 -14.99 -4.80 -12.76
CA ILE A 22 -15.82 -4.83 -13.97
C ILE A 22 -16.37 -6.23 -14.16
N LYS A 23 -17.69 -6.36 -14.19
CA LYS A 23 -18.40 -7.64 -14.30
C LYS A 23 -18.92 -7.94 -15.70
N ASP A 24 -19.10 -6.90 -16.52
CA ASP A 24 -19.58 -7.03 -17.90
C ASP A 24 -19.22 -5.81 -18.77
N CYS A 25 -19.49 -5.96 -20.08
CA CYS A 25 -19.19 -4.94 -21.08
C CYS A 25 -20.05 -3.68 -20.95
N GLN A 26 -21.29 -3.79 -20.45
CA GLN A 26 -22.18 -2.64 -20.30
C GLN A 26 -21.67 -1.73 -19.19
N GLN A 27 -21.28 -2.30 -18.05
CA GLN A 27 -20.65 -1.59 -16.94
C GLN A 27 -19.36 -0.90 -17.40
N LEU A 28 -18.50 -1.60 -18.14
CA LEU A 28 -17.26 -1.03 -18.67
C LEU A 28 -17.52 0.21 -19.53
N LYS A 29 -18.46 0.11 -20.49
CA LYS A 29 -18.81 1.23 -21.38
C LYS A 29 -19.27 2.46 -20.59
N LYS A 30 -20.11 2.25 -19.57
CA LYS A 30 -20.58 3.33 -18.68
C LYS A 30 -19.40 4.00 -17.96
N ILE A 31 -18.59 3.22 -17.25
CA ILE A 31 -17.45 3.74 -16.48
C ILE A 31 -16.46 4.48 -17.40
N VAL A 32 -16.12 3.90 -18.55
CA VAL A 32 -15.21 4.55 -19.53
C VAL A 32 -15.77 5.88 -20.03
N SER A 33 -17.09 5.98 -20.25
CA SER A 33 -17.70 7.25 -20.68
C SER A 33 -17.57 8.35 -19.64
N GLU A 34 -17.73 8.01 -18.36
CA GLU A 34 -17.54 8.92 -17.23
C GLU A 34 -16.06 9.32 -17.08
N LEU A 35 -15.15 8.34 -17.12
CA LEU A 35 -13.71 8.53 -16.99
C LEU A 35 -13.11 9.44 -18.07
N ARG A 36 -13.63 9.41 -19.30
CA ARG A 36 -13.19 10.32 -20.38
C ARG A 36 -13.38 11.79 -20.01
N ILE A 37 -14.37 12.09 -19.18
CA ILE A 37 -14.68 13.46 -18.75
C ILE A 37 -13.86 13.83 -17.52
N VAL A 38 -13.71 12.90 -16.56
CA VAL A 38 -13.10 13.22 -15.26
C VAL A 38 -11.58 13.06 -15.23
N LEU A 39 -11.01 12.02 -15.85
CA LEU A 39 -9.57 11.73 -15.78
C LEU A 39 -8.68 12.90 -16.22
N PRO A 40 -8.98 13.66 -17.29
CA PRO A 40 -8.14 14.80 -17.67
C PRO A 40 -7.97 15.83 -16.55
N LYS A 41 -8.98 16.00 -15.68
CA LYS A 41 -8.92 16.94 -14.56
C LYS A 41 -8.09 16.38 -13.42
N TYR A 42 -8.30 15.10 -13.06
CA TYR A 42 -7.56 14.46 -11.99
C TYR A 42 -6.08 14.24 -12.32
N ASN A 43 -5.74 13.98 -13.59
CA ASN A 43 -4.36 13.72 -14.01
C ASN A 43 -3.60 14.99 -14.41
N ALA A 44 -4.20 16.18 -14.33
CA ALA A 44 -3.58 17.41 -14.84
C ALA A 44 -2.21 17.68 -14.18
N GLU A 45 -2.15 17.54 -12.84
CA GLU A 45 -0.92 17.77 -12.07
C GLU A 45 0.13 16.67 -12.31
N THR A 46 -0.27 15.41 -12.26
CA THR A 46 0.65 14.29 -12.50
C THR A 46 1.25 14.35 -13.90
N LYS A 47 0.46 14.71 -14.91
CA LYS A 47 0.96 14.89 -16.28
C LYS A 47 1.96 16.02 -16.39
N TYR A 48 1.71 17.14 -15.74
CA TYR A 48 2.66 18.25 -15.70
C TYR A 48 4.01 17.79 -15.13
N VAL A 49 4.00 17.01 -14.05
CA VAL A 49 5.21 16.42 -13.47
C VAL A 49 5.87 15.42 -14.44
N ASN A 50 5.08 14.53 -15.06
CA ASN A 50 5.59 13.53 -16.00
C ASN A 50 6.24 14.19 -17.23
N GLU A 51 5.64 15.24 -17.79
CA GLU A 51 6.17 15.98 -18.93
C GLU A 51 7.51 16.67 -18.60
N TYR A 52 7.68 17.09 -17.35
CA TYR A 52 8.93 17.69 -16.87
C TYR A 52 10.00 16.64 -16.53
N ALA A 53 9.61 15.54 -15.89
CA ALA A 53 10.53 14.59 -15.26
C ALA A 53 10.87 13.37 -16.12
N LEU A 54 10.06 13.04 -17.12
CA LEU A 54 10.19 11.81 -17.91
C LEU A 54 10.53 12.09 -19.37
N ASP A 55 11.33 11.21 -19.95
CA ASP A 55 11.47 11.12 -21.40
C ASP A 55 10.18 10.52 -21.99
N LEU A 56 9.31 11.38 -22.53
CA LEU A 56 8.03 10.96 -23.10
C LEU A 56 8.16 10.21 -24.43
N GLN A 57 9.32 10.25 -25.10
CA GLN A 57 9.55 9.36 -26.25
C GLN A 57 9.75 7.93 -25.77
N LYS A 58 10.48 7.76 -24.66
CA LYS A 58 10.67 6.47 -24.00
C LYS A 58 9.42 6.00 -23.25
N TYR A 59 8.68 6.92 -22.63
CA TYR A 59 7.51 6.63 -21.79
C TYR A 59 6.25 7.36 -22.29
N PRO A 60 5.75 7.06 -23.50
CA PRO A 60 4.68 7.83 -24.13
C PRO A 60 3.35 7.76 -23.38
N LEU A 61 3.12 6.69 -22.61
CA LEU A 61 1.91 6.50 -21.82
C LEU A 61 1.79 7.49 -20.65
N ALA A 62 2.91 8.03 -20.15
CA ALA A 62 2.92 8.95 -19.01
C ALA A 62 2.21 10.30 -19.30
N SER A 63 1.98 10.62 -20.58
CA SER A 63 1.24 11.80 -21.02
C SER A 63 -0.26 11.54 -21.25
N LYS A 64 -0.71 10.28 -21.18
CA LYS A 64 -2.04 9.85 -21.61
C LYS A 64 -2.97 9.64 -20.42
N ASN A 65 -4.27 9.84 -20.63
CA ASN A 65 -5.28 9.38 -19.68
C ASN A 65 -5.54 7.90 -19.98
N ILE A 66 -4.95 7.02 -19.18
CA ILE A 66 -5.07 5.58 -19.33
C ILE A 66 -5.68 4.95 -18.08
N MET A 67 -6.16 3.74 -18.26
CA MET A 67 -6.60 2.83 -17.21
C MET A 67 -5.93 1.49 -17.46
N ILE A 68 -5.63 0.76 -16.39
CA ILE A 68 -5.11 -0.61 -16.45
C ILE A 68 -6.30 -1.56 -16.25
N CYS A 69 -6.34 -2.62 -17.06
CA CYS A 69 -7.18 -3.79 -16.81
C CYS A 69 -6.30 -4.94 -16.31
N GLU A 70 -6.64 -5.53 -15.18
CA GLU A 70 -5.89 -6.60 -14.52
C GLU A 70 -6.82 -7.76 -14.18
N GLU A 71 -6.26 -8.97 -14.02
CA GLU A 71 -7.02 -10.11 -13.50
C GLU A 71 -7.67 -9.75 -12.15
N PHE A 72 -8.92 -10.17 -11.96
CA PHE A 72 -9.54 -10.05 -10.64
C PHE A 72 -9.09 -11.20 -9.74
N ILE A 73 -8.21 -10.89 -8.79
CA ILE A 73 -7.70 -11.85 -7.84
C ILE A 73 -8.56 -11.84 -6.58
N SER A 74 -9.12 -12.99 -6.22
CA SER A 74 -9.90 -13.19 -5.00
C SER A 74 -9.22 -14.16 -4.02
N ASP A 75 -9.75 -14.27 -2.81
CA ASP A 75 -9.31 -15.22 -1.78
C ASP A 75 -7.81 -15.13 -1.42
N CYS A 76 -7.38 -13.90 -1.18
CA CYS A 76 -6.02 -13.58 -0.76
C CYS A 76 -6.00 -12.96 0.63
N LEU A 77 -4.88 -13.12 1.32
CA LEU A 77 -4.45 -12.23 2.40
C LEU A 77 -3.72 -11.06 1.75
N GLN A 78 -3.80 -9.88 2.36
CA GLN A 78 -3.02 -8.72 1.94
C GLN A 78 -1.96 -8.41 3.00
N LEU A 79 -0.73 -8.22 2.54
CA LEU A 79 0.45 -7.99 3.37
C LEU A 79 1.20 -6.78 2.83
N ASN A 80 1.55 -5.86 3.71
CA ASN A 80 2.47 -4.79 3.40
C ASN A 80 3.86 -5.11 3.93
N TRP A 81 4.83 -5.14 3.03
CA TRP A 81 6.25 -5.15 3.37
C TRP A 81 6.78 -3.73 3.33
N GLU A 82 7.40 -3.29 4.42
CA GLU A 82 8.18 -2.05 4.43
C GLU A 82 9.67 -2.38 4.46
N GLY A 83 10.43 -1.65 3.67
CA GLY A 83 11.87 -1.76 3.61
C GLY A 83 12.53 -0.42 3.30
N TRP A 84 13.85 -0.43 3.29
CA TRP A 84 14.65 0.69 2.84
C TRP A 84 15.85 0.22 2.05
N VAL A 85 16.35 1.10 1.18
CA VAL A 85 17.58 0.90 0.43
C VAL A 85 18.57 1.97 0.83
N ASP A 86 19.76 1.55 1.26
CA ASP A 86 20.83 2.48 1.62
C ASP A 86 21.44 3.19 0.38
N HIS A 87 22.46 4.00 0.60
CA HIS A 87 23.16 4.71 -0.48
C HIS A 87 24.07 3.80 -1.33
N GLN A 88 24.39 2.62 -0.81
CA GLN A 88 25.17 1.59 -1.49
C GLN A 88 24.28 0.65 -2.33
N GLY A 89 22.96 0.74 -2.20
CA GLY A 89 22.00 -0.11 -2.91
C GLY A 89 21.62 -1.38 -2.14
N THR A 90 22.04 -1.52 -0.88
CA THR A 90 21.67 -2.66 -0.04
C THR A 90 20.23 -2.52 0.43
N ILE A 91 19.42 -3.57 0.26
CA ILE A 91 18.00 -3.56 0.57
C ILE A 91 17.74 -4.29 1.87
N PHE A 92 17.04 -3.62 2.78
CA PHE A 92 16.72 -4.12 4.11
C PHE A 92 15.21 -4.14 4.33
N THR A 93 14.77 -5.08 5.17
CA THR A 93 13.38 -5.15 5.64
C THR A 93 13.24 -4.33 6.92
N TYR A 94 12.20 -3.50 7.00
CA TYR A 94 11.80 -2.74 8.20
C TYR A 94 10.69 -3.42 8.97
N GLY A 95 9.69 -3.95 8.29
CA GLY A 95 8.57 -4.57 8.98
C GLY A 95 7.53 -5.12 8.02
N PHE A 96 6.52 -5.73 8.63
CA PHE A 96 5.38 -6.31 7.97
C PHE A 96 4.11 -5.88 8.68
N THR A 97 3.09 -5.54 7.90
CA THR A 97 1.76 -5.15 8.38
C THR A 97 0.72 -5.99 7.65
N ASP A 98 -0.11 -6.70 8.40
CA ASP A 98 -1.25 -7.43 7.82
C ASP A 98 -2.36 -6.44 7.50
N GLU A 99 -2.98 -6.58 6.33
CA GLU A 99 -4.10 -5.73 5.91
C GLU A 99 -5.38 -6.55 5.78
N ILE A 100 -6.38 -6.18 6.57
CA ILE A 100 -7.69 -6.80 6.57
C ILE A 100 -8.60 -5.99 5.65
N LEU A 101 -9.15 -6.64 4.64
CA LEU A 101 -10.12 -6.06 3.72
C LEU A 101 -11.53 -6.52 4.11
N LEU A 102 -12.48 -5.58 4.09
CA LEU A 102 -13.91 -5.85 4.02
C LEU A 102 -14.32 -6.20 2.59
N ASP A 103 -15.60 -6.56 2.43
CA ASP A 103 -16.21 -6.77 1.11
C ASP A 103 -15.87 -5.63 0.14
N TYR A 104 -15.59 -5.99 -1.11
CA TYR A 104 -15.24 -5.07 -2.20
C TYR A 104 -13.88 -4.37 -2.08
N GLY A 105 -12.96 -4.88 -1.24
CA GLY A 105 -11.57 -4.39 -1.18
C GLY A 105 -11.41 -3.09 -0.41
N ILE A 106 -12.35 -2.78 0.49
CA ILE A 106 -12.26 -1.64 1.39
C ILE A 106 -11.41 -2.07 2.60
N PHE A 107 -10.37 -1.32 2.95
CA PHE A 107 -9.59 -1.59 4.16
C PHE A 107 -10.46 -1.52 5.42
N SER A 108 -10.37 -2.58 6.22
CA SER A 108 -10.91 -2.67 7.58
C SER A 108 -9.85 -2.25 8.58
N ASP A 109 -8.72 -2.96 8.57
CA ASP A 109 -7.74 -2.92 9.65
C ASP A 109 -6.33 -3.11 9.11
N PHE A 110 -5.37 -2.47 9.75
CA PHE A 110 -3.94 -2.72 9.58
C PHE A 110 -3.42 -3.25 10.92
N ILE A 111 -2.76 -4.41 10.91
CA ILE A 111 -2.38 -5.12 12.14
C ILE A 111 -0.87 -5.37 12.14
N MET A 112 -0.24 -5.11 13.30
CA MET A 112 1.18 -5.31 13.52
C MET A 112 1.45 -5.93 14.90
N PRO A 113 2.44 -6.83 15.03
CA PRO A 113 3.20 -7.49 13.97
C PRO A 113 2.32 -8.42 13.11
N SER A 114 2.77 -8.72 11.90
CA SER A 114 2.15 -9.75 11.08
C SER A 114 2.15 -11.10 11.80
N ILE A 115 1.07 -11.86 11.66
CA ILE A 115 0.93 -13.22 12.21
C ILE A 115 1.23 -14.32 11.18
N LEU A 116 1.65 -13.95 9.97
CA LEU A 116 1.99 -14.92 8.93
C LEU A 116 3.24 -15.73 9.33
N PRO A 117 3.35 -17.00 8.88
CA PRO A 117 4.53 -17.80 9.18
C PRO A 117 5.83 -17.16 8.67
N ASP A 118 6.91 -17.26 9.43
CA ASP A 118 8.22 -16.67 9.10
C ASP A 118 8.73 -17.05 7.70
N ALA A 119 8.45 -18.28 7.26
CA ALA A 119 8.81 -18.75 5.93
C ALA A 119 8.10 -17.95 4.81
N VAL A 120 6.82 -17.60 5.02
CA VAL A 120 6.03 -16.78 4.10
C VAL A 120 6.54 -15.34 4.08
N LEU A 121 6.79 -14.76 5.27
CA LEU A 121 7.35 -13.40 5.40
C LEU A 121 8.74 -13.29 4.75
N SER A 122 9.58 -14.29 4.95
CA SER A 122 10.92 -14.35 4.32
C SER A 122 10.81 -14.42 2.81
N LYS A 123 9.87 -15.23 2.28
CA LYS A 123 9.63 -15.33 0.84
C LYS A 123 9.11 -14.01 0.25
N ALA A 124 8.13 -13.39 0.91
CA ALA A 124 7.61 -12.07 0.54
C ALA A 124 8.72 -11.02 0.49
N ALA A 125 9.57 -10.94 1.52
CA ALA A 125 10.70 -10.03 1.55
C ALA A 125 11.71 -10.29 0.42
N ASN A 126 11.96 -11.55 0.06
CA ASN A 126 12.86 -11.86 -1.06
C ASN A 126 12.29 -11.38 -2.40
N ILE A 127 11.00 -11.63 -2.66
CA ILE A 127 10.30 -11.12 -3.86
C ILE A 127 10.37 -9.59 -3.92
N CYS A 128 10.11 -8.91 -2.80
CA CYS A 128 10.22 -7.46 -2.68
C CYS A 128 11.65 -6.96 -2.94
N LYS A 129 12.67 -7.66 -2.45
CA LYS A 129 14.07 -7.31 -2.70
C LYS A 129 14.46 -7.50 -4.16
N GLU A 130 14.04 -8.61 -4.78
CA GLU A 130 14.32 -8.91 -6.19
C GLU A 130 13.77 -7.81 -7.11
N ILE A 131 12.50 -7.41 -6.96
CA ILE A 131 11.94 -6.34 -7.81
C ILE A 131 12.67 -5.00 -7.65
N LEU A 132 13.11 -4.68 -6.43
CA LEU A 132 13.85 -3.44 -6.15
C LEU A 132 15.25 -3.46 -6.75
N GLN A 133 15.91 -4.63 -6.78
CA GLN A 133 17.18 -4.82 -7.49
C GLN A 133 16.99 -4.65 -8.99
N ASP A 134 15.96 -5.29 -9.57
CA ASP A 134 15.68 -5.25 -11.01
C ASP A 134 15.42 -3.83 -11.53
N ILE A 135 14.74 -3.00 -10.74
CA ILE A 135 14.50 -1.59 -11.10
C ILE A 135 15.61 -0.63 -10.64
N SER A 136 16.69 -1.15 -10.06
CA SER A 136 17.81 -0.37 -9.52
C SER A 136 17.36 0.72 -8.51
N PHE A 137 16.40 0.38 -7.66
CA PHE A 137 15.87 1.27 -6.63
C PHE A 137 16.95 1.57 -5.57
N LYS A 138 17.05 2.82 -5.09
CA LYS A 138 18.12 3.23 -4.17
C LYS A 138 17.74 4.39 -3.26
N SER A 139 18.41 4.50 -2.12
CA SER A 139 18.39 5.68 -1.24
C SER A 139 17.00 6.14 -0.81
N SER A 140 16.09 5.21 -0.53
CA SER A 140 14.73 5.53 -0.12
C SER A 140 14.11 4.41 0.71
N PHE A 141 13.13 4.78 1.52
CA PHE A 141 12.14 3.84 2.03
C PHE A 141 11.18 3.44 0.91
N VAL A 142 10.57 2.27 1.10
CA VAL A 142 9.59 1.71 0.18
C VAL A 142 8.59 0.86 0.97
N ASN A 143 7.34 0.92 0.54
CA ASN A 143 6.25 0.09 1.00
C ASN A 143 5.71 -0.69 -0.21
N ILE A 144 5.66 -2.01 -0.12
CA ILE A 144 5.21 -2.89 -1.21
C ILE A 144 4.00 -3.67 -0.71
N GLU A 145 2.90 -3.53 -1.43
CA GLU A 145 1.66 -4.25 -1.14
C GLU A 145 1.64 -5.58 -1.89
N LEU A 146 1.25 -6.64 -1.19
CA LEU A 146 1.32 -8.02 -1.67
C LEU A 146 -0.01 -8.74 -1.44
N TRP A 147 -0.45 -9.53 -2.42
CA TRP A 147 -1.44 -10.58 -2.22
C TRP A 147 -0.78 -11.92 -2.00
N ILE A 148 -1.31 -12.70 -1.05
CA ILE A 148 -0.89 -14.06 -0.76
C ILE A 148 -2.13 -14.96 -0.85
N LYS A 149 -2.15 -15.94 -1.75
CA LYS A 149 -3.31 -16.85 -1.89
C LYS A 149 -3.50 -17.68 -0.62
N LYS A 150 -4.72 -17.70 -0.08
CA LYS A 150 -5.04 -18.47 1.12
C LYS A 150 -4.89 -19.98 0.94
N THR A 151 -5.13 -20.47 -0.27
CA THR A 151 -4.99 -21.89 -0.62
C THR A 151 -3.55 -22.33 -0.87
N ASN A 152 -2.65 -21.38 -1.15
CA ASN A 152 -1.25 -21.66 -1.42
C ASN A 152 -0.38 -20.44 -1.07
N TYR A 153 0.26 -20.48 0.10
CA TYR A 153 1.14 -19.40 0.55
C TYR A 153 2.41 -19.23 -0.30
N ASP A 154 2.69 -20.15 -1.24
CA ASP A 154 3.74 -19.94 -2.22
C ASP A 154 3.34 -19.00 -3.35
N ASP A 155 2.05 -18.76 -3.55
CA ASP A 155 1.52 -17.86 -4.55
C ASP A 155 1.39 -16.44 -3.95
N ILE A 156 2.47 -15.67 -4.16
CA ILE A 156 2.60 -14.27 -3.75
C ILE A 156 2.61 -13.40 -5.00
N ARG A 157 1.88 -12.29 -4.99
CA ARG A 157 1.78 -11.32 -6.09
C ARG A 157 1.99 -9.90 -5.57
N ILE A 158 2.84 -9.13 -6.24
CA ILE A 158 2.99 -7.69 -5.98
C ILE A 158 1.76 -6.96 -6.54
N ILE A 159 1.20 -6.05 -5.75
CA ILE A 159 0.06 -5.21 -6.10
C ILE A 159 0.54 -3.81 -6.50
N GLU A 160 1.33 -3.19 -5.63
CA GLU A 160 1.83 -1.81 -5.79
C GLU A 160 3.18 -1.64 -5.08
N VAL A 161 4.07 -0.85 -5.68
CA VAL A 161 5.37 -0.46 -5.10
C VAL A 161 5.35 1.05 -4.86
N ASN A 162 5.33 1.45 -3.59
CA ASN A 162 5.24 2.84 -3.15
C ASN A 162 6.62 3.30 -2.64
N PRO A 163 7.33 4.24 -3.31
CA PRO A 163 8.67 4.70 -2.92
C PRO A 163 8.62 5.70 -1.74
N ARG A 164 7.98 5.30 -0.65
CA ARG A 164 7.75 6.09 0.57
C ARG A 164 7.56 5.17 1.76
N ILE A 165 7.65 5.73 2.96
CA ILE A 165 7.12 5.09 4.17
C ILE A 165 5.58 5.05 4.14
N ALA A 166 4.99 4.08 4.83
CA ALA A 166 3.59 4.14 5.21
C ALA A 166 3.47 4.94 6.52
N SER A 167 3.36 6.26 6.41
CA SER A 167 3.39 7.18 7.56
C SER A 167 2.34 6.88 8.64
N SER A 168 1.21 6.28 8.26
CA SER A 168 0.16 5.82 9.18
C SER A 168 0.65 4.76 10.17
N TYR A 169 1.67 3.96 9.81
CA TYR A 169 2.14 2.86 10.65
C TYR A 169 3.09 3.29 11.77
N GLN A 170 3.51 4.56 11.82
CA GLN A 170 4.43 5.04 12.87
C GLN A 170 3.97 4.68 14.29
N ASN A 171 2.68 4.89 14.59
CA ASN A 171 2.17 4.61 15.94
C ASN A 171 2.11 3.11 16.22
N GLN A 172 1.82 2.30 15.20
CA GLN A 172 1.84 0.84 15.30
C GLN A 172 3.26 0.35 15.64
N TYR A 173 4.27 0.83 14.92
CA TYR A 173 5.67 0.50 15.22
C TYR A 173 6.08 0.89 16.65
N ARG A 174 5.72 2.09 17.09
CA ARG A 174 6.05 2.57 18.45
C ARG A 174 5.37 1.76 19.54
N SER A 175 4.15 1.29 19.31
CA SER A 175 3.40 0.47 20.26
C SER A 175 3.91 -0.97 20.30
N SER A 176 4.19 -1.55 19.13
CA SER A 176 4.58 -2.95 19.00
C SER A 176 6.06 -3.20 19.23
N TYR A 177 6.95 -2.20 19.07
CA TYR A 177 8.39 -2.39 19.19
C TYR A 177 9.08 -1.30 20.02
N HIS A 178 9.88 -1.72 20.99
CA HIS A 178 10.65 -0.83 21.84
C HIS A 178 11.68 -0.04 21.02
N GLY A 179 11.55 1.29 21.02
CA GLY A 179 12.51 2.22 20.41
C GLY A 179 12.35 2.40 18.89
N ALA A 180 11.46 1.66 18.22
CA ALA A 180 11.22 1.82 16.79
C ALA A 180 10.59 3.19 16.49
N ASN A 181 11.11 3.87 15.47
CA ASN A 181 10.61 5.18 15.04
C ASN A 181 10.84 5.39 13.54
N LEU A 182 9.80 5.12 12.75
CA LEU A 182 9.81 5.19 11.28
C LEU A 182 10.19 6.60 10.77
N TYR A 183 9.69 7.65 11.42
CA TYR A 183 10.03 9.03 11.03
C TYR A 183 11.50 9.38 11.29
N HIS A 184 12.04 8.93 12.42
CA HIS A 184 13.48 9.10 12.70
C HIS A 184 14.33 8.33 11.69
N SER A 185 13.91 7.11 11.35
CA SER A 185 14.60 6.26 10.39
C SER A 185 14.66 6.87 8.99
N ILE A 186 13.56 7.39 8.45
CA ILE A 186 13.56 8.06 7.13
C ILE A 186 14.39 9.35 7.12
N ILE A 187 14.39 10.11 8.21
CA ILE A 187 15.21 11.33 8.32
C ILE A 187 16.70 10.95 8.36
N LYS A 188 17.09 9.92 9.10
CA LYS A 188 18.48 9.45 9.11
C LYS A 188 18.93 8.94 7.74
N LEU A 189 18.07 8.17 7.05
CA LEU A 189 18.36 7.70 5.70
C LEU A 189 18.53 8.88 4.72
N SER A 190 17.65 9.89 4.77
CA SER A 190 17.77 11.05 3.87
C SER A 190 19.03 11.88 4.12
N MET A 191 19.61 11.79 5.32
CA MET A 191 20.89 12.43 5.67
C MET A 191 22.14 11.64 5.27
N GLY A 192 22.03 10.51 4.57
CA GLY A 192 23.23 9.72 4.22
C GLY A 192 23.55 8.56 5.17
N GLN A 193 22.76 8.36 6.23
CA GLN A 193 23.13 7.45 7.32
C GLN A 193 22.67 6.02 7.05
N THR A 194 23.53 5.05 7.38
CA THR A 194 23.23 3.62 7.33
C THR A 194 22.67 3.10 8.66
N ASP A 195 23.11 3.64 9.79
CA ASP A 195 22.44 3.45 11.08
C ASP A 195 21.21 4.35 11.16
N ILE A 196 20.08 3.81 10.69
CA ILE A 196 18.79 4.50 10.71
C ILE A 196 18.06 4.39 12.05
N GLY A 197 18.66 3.78 13.08
CA GLY A 197 18.04 3.57 14.39
C GLY A 197 17.53 2.15 14.61
N VAL A 198 16.55 2.01 15.51
CA VAL A 198 16.06 0.70 15.95
C VAL A 198 15.13 0.10 14.91
N ILE A 199 15.53 -1.06 14.38
CA ILE A 199 14.74 -1.83 13.41
C ILE A 199 13.75 -2.74 14.15
N PRO A 200 12.46 -2.75 13.78
CA PRO A 200 11.47 -3.67 14.34
C PRO A 200 11.86 -5.14 14.18
N ASN A 201 11.80 -5.91 15.26
CA ASN A 201 12.11 -7.34 15.25
C ASN A 201 11.38 -8.08 16.37
N VAL A 202 10.56 -9.07 15.99
CA VAL A 202 9.70 -9.82 16.91
C VAL A 202 10.46 -10.57 18.01
N GLN A 203 11.73 -10.90 17.78
CA GLN A 203 12.57 -11.67 18.72
C GLN A 203 13.36 -10.77 19.68
N THR A 204 13.73 -9.55 19.26
CA THR A 204 14.69 -8.73 20.01
C THR A 204 14.10 -7.50 20.67
N ASN A 205 13.04 -6.89 20.12
CA ASN A 205 12.48 -5.64 20.66
C ASN A 205 10.95 -5.55 20.60
N PHE A 206 10.26 -6.67 20.40
CA PHE A 206 8.80 -6.72 20.53
C PHE A 206 8.37 -6.38 21.96
N THR A 207 7.35 -5.53 22.09
CA THR A 207 6.81 -5.11 23.39
C THR A 207 5.86 -6.14 24.00
N GLY A 208 5.48 -7.17 23.24
CA GLY A 208 4.36 -8.06 23.58
C GLY A 208 3.00 -7.50 23.14
N LEU A 209 2.95 -6.31 22.53
CA LEU A 209 1.71 -5.65 22.13
C LEU A 209 1.49 -5.75 20.62
N TYR A 210 0.35 -6.32 20.26
CA TYR A 210 -0.22 -6.17 18.93
C TYR A 210 -0.92 -4.82 18.83
N SER A 211 -0.72 -4.13 17.73
CA SER A 211 -1.41 -2.88 17.41
C SER A 211 -2.32 -3.09 16.22
N CYS A 212 -3.45 -2.40 16.25
CA CYS A 212 -4.43 -2.40 15.18
C CYS A 212 -4.79 -0.94 14.87
N GLN A 213 -4.78 -0.58 13.59
CA GLN A 213 -5.34 0.66 13.09
C GLN A 213 -6.58 0.33 12.24
N SER A 214 -7.76 0.68 12.74
CA SER A 214 -9.02 0.46 12.03
C SER A 214 -9.44 1.66 11.18
N VAL A 215 -10.03 1.39 10.03
CA VAL A 215 -10.66 2.36 9.14
C VAL A 215 -12.17 2.24 9.29
N ILE A 216 -12.81 3.32 9.73
CA ILE A 216 -14.26 3.38 9.84
C ILE A 216 -14.83 3.98 8.56
N GLY A 217 -15.41 3.14 7.71
CA GLY A 217 -16.14 3.56 6.51
C GLY A 217 -17.62 3.78 6.80
N THR A 218 -18.20 4.85 6.25
CA THR A 218 -19.65 5.09 6.27
C THR A 218 -20.29 4.58 4.98
N ARG A 219 -21.55 4.13 5.06
CA ARG A 219 -22.32 3.63 3.89
C ARG A 219 -23.28 4.67 3.31
N CYS A 220 -23.35 5.84 3.92
CA CYS A 220 -24.18 6.95 3.50
C CYS A 220 -23.50 8.28 3.83
N ASP A 221 -23.95 9.32 3.13
CA ASP A 221 -23.55 10.69 3.39
C ASP A 221 -24.42 11.28 4.50
N GLY A 222 -23.83 12.15 5.32
CA GLY A 222 -24.53 12.77 6.45
C GLY A 222 -23.60 13.58 7.32
N LYS A 223 -24.14 14.21 8.37
CA LYS A 223 -23.30 14.83 9.41
C LYS A 223 -22.60 13.73 10.18
N ILE A 224 -21.33 13.93 10.52
CA ILE A 224 -20.55 12.90 11.24
C ILE A 224 -21.21 12.42 12.54
N SER A 225 -21.89 13.30 13.28
CA SER A 225 -22.65 12.97 14.48
C SER A 225 -23.91 12.12 14.25
N GLN A 226 -24.35 11.99 12.99
CA GLN A 226 -25.44 11.11 12.58
C GLN A 226 -24.91 9.76 12.07
N LEU A 227 -23.65 9.73 11.63
CA LEU A 227 -23.00 8.55 11.07
C LEU A 227 -22.23 7.76 12.14
N LEU A 228 -21.72 8.46 13.16
CA LEU A 228 -20.87 7.90 14.21
C LEU A 228 -21.32 8.41 15.58
N ASP A 229 -21.32 7.50 16.56
CA ASP A 229 -21.49 7.83 17.97
C ASP A 229 -20.16 8.36 18.53
N LEU A 230 -20.00 9.69 18.48
CA LEU A 230 -18.78 10.36 18.89
C LEU A 230 -18.52 10.25 20.40
N ASP A 231 -19.58 10.21 21.21
CA ASP A 231 -19.46 10.09 22.66
C ASP A 231 -18.95 8.69 23.03
N LYS A 232 -19.45 7.65 22.35
CA LYS A 232 -18.93 6.29 22.50
C LYS A 232 -17.47 6.16 22.09
N ILE A 233 -17.08 6.75 20.95
CA ILE A 233 -15.68 6.77 20.51
C ILE A 233 -14.77 7.42 21.56
N GLU A 234 -15.19 8.53 22.15
CA GLU A 234 -14.40 9.23 23.17
C GLU A 234 -14.29 8.44 24.49
N GLN A 235 -15.31 7.65 24.83
CA GLN A 235 -15.26 6.73 25.98
C GLN A 235 -14.26 5.59 25.75
N GLU A 236 -14.23 5.04 24.54
CA GLU A 236 -13.35 3.91 24.19
C GLU A 236 -11.87 4.31 24.02
N LYS A 237 -11.56 5.59 23.77
CA LYS A 237 -10.17 6.11 23.69
C LYS A 237 -9.37 6.04 25.00
N LYS A 238 -10.02 5.80 26.14
CA LYS A 238 -9.40 5.87 27.48
C LYS A 238 -8.82 4.54 27.98
N ILE A 239 -8.72 3.54 27.10
CA ILE A 239 -8.13 2.22 27.36
C ILE A 239 -6.78 2.15 26.65
#